data_AF-A0A4D6BMR7-F1
#
_entry.id   AF-A0A4D6BMR7-F1
#
_cell.length_a   1.000
_cell.length_b   1.000
_cell.length_c   1.000
_cell.angle_alpha   90.00
_cell.angle_beta   90.00
_cell.angle_gamma   90.00
#
_symmetry.space_group_name_H-M   'P 1'
#
loop_
_entity.id
_entity.type
_entity.pdbx_description
1 polymer ?
#
loop_
_entity_poly.entity_id
_entity_poly.type
_entity_poly.pdbx_seq_one_letter_code
_entity_poly.pdbx_strand_id
1 'polypeptide(L)' 'MQYTAIVESNQIIYKTEELLHASSNRYRITMQVANRAKRRKYEDIDIIDDPRIKPVIRAILEMVDEITQPGIIGD' A
#
# COMPACT_ATOMS: atom_id res chain seq x y z
N MET A 1 4.08 -10.22 -0.29
CA MET A 1 4.58 -10.32 1.09
C MET A 1 3.41 -10.26 2.05
N GLN A 2 3.38 -11.09 3.10
CA GLN A 2 2.44 -10.90 4.20
C GLN A 2 3.02 -9.84 5.15
N TYR A 3 2.41 -8.65 5.22
CA TYR A 3 2.76 -7.64 6.22
C TYR A 3 2.14 -8.06 7.56
N THR A 4 2.81 -8.95 8.30
CA THR A 4 2.39 -9.40 9.64
C THR A 4 3.24 -8.79 10.76
N ALA A 5 4.30 -8.07 10.41
CA ALA A 5 5.10 -7.30 11.35
C ALA A 5 4.38 -5.98 11.67
N ILE A 6 4.37 -5.60 12.95
CA ILE A 6 3.95 -4.27 13.40
C ILE A 6 4.77 -3.26 12.59
N VAL A 7 4.14 -2.63 11.60
CA VAL A 7 4.82 -1.59 10.83
C VAL A 7 4.88 -0.37 11.72
N GLU A 8 6.09 -0.05 12.19
CA GLU A 8 6.29 1.16 12.98
C GLU A 8 5.78 2.37 12.22
N SER A 9 5.04 3.28 12.87
CA SER A 9 4.42 4.44 12.22
C SER A 9 5.40 5.24 11.36
N ASN A 10 6.67 5.31 11.75
CA ASN A 10 7.72 5.98 10.99
C ASN A 10 7.98 5.32 9.63
N GLN A 11 7.92 3.99 9.55
CA GLN A 11 8.09 3.26 8.28
C GLN A 11 6.99 3.62 7.29
N ILE A 12 5.74 3.80 7.75
CA ILE A 12 4.63 4.22 6.88
C ILE A 12 4.84 5.63 6.33
N ILE A 13 5.38 6.54 7.15
CA ILE A 13 5.70 7.90 6.70
C ILE A 13 6.75 7.84 5.59
N TYR A 14 7.85 7.12 5.79
CA TYR A 14 8.89 6.98 4.77
C TYR A 14 8.37 6.34 3.48
N LYS A 15 7.54 5.31 3.59
CA LYS A 15 6.92 4.65 2.42
C LYS A 15 5.94 5.56 1.69
N THR A 16 5.21 6.40 2.42
CA THR A 16 4.34 7.41 1.81
C THR A 16 5.17 8.44 1.03
N GLU A 17 6.28 8.93 1.60
CA GLU A 17 7.17 9.86 0.90
C GLU A 17 7.82 9.24 -0.34
N GLU A 18 8.25 7.97 -0.27
CA GLU A 18 8.76 7.22 -1.42
C GLU A 18 7.74 7.18 -2.56
N LEU A 19 6.48 6.87 -2.23
CA LEU A 19 5.37 6.84 -3.19
C LEU A 19 5.07 8.23 -3.79
N LEU A 20 5.11 9.28 -2.98
CA LEU A 20 4.90 10.66 -3.43
C LEU A 20 6.05 11.16 -4.31
N HIS A 21 7.28 10.74 -4.05
CA HIS A 21 8.46 11.10 -4.83
C HIS A 21 8.51 10.36 -6.16
N ALA A 22 8.10 9.09 -6.20
CA ALA A 22 8.02 8.30 -7.43
C ALA A 22 6.88 8.77 -8.38
N SER A 23 5.90 9.51 -7.86
CA SER A 23 4.77 10.01 -8.66
C SER A 23 5.02 11.40 -9.24
N SER A 24 4.81 11.55 -10.54
CA SER A 24 4.78 12.86 -11.22
C SER A 24 3.55 13.70 -10.87
N ASN A 25 2.53 13.12 -10.21
CA ASN A 25 1.32 13.81 -9.82
C ASN A 25 0.81 13.33 -8.45
N ARG A 26 0.94 14.19 -7.44
CA ARG A 26 0.54 13.90 -6.05
C ARG A 26 -0.95 13.67 -5.87
N TYR A 27 -1.80 14.37 -6.63
CA TYR A 27 -3.25 14.15 -6.57
C TYR A 27 -3.61 12.76 -7.10
N ARG A 28 -3.06 12.38 -8.25
CA ARG A 28 -3.33 11.09 -8.90
C ARG A 28 -2.94 9.92 -7.99
N ILE A 29 -1.74 9.96 -7.40
CA ILE A 29 -1.27 8.88 -6.53
C ILE A 29 -2.08 8.78 -5.23
N THR A 30 -2.45 9.92 -4.65
CA THR A 30 -3.33 9.97 -3.47
C THR A 30 -4.69 9.32 -3.77
N MET A 31 -5.27 9.63 -4.94
CA MET A 31 -6.51 9.00 -5.39
C MET A 31 -6.37 7.49 -5.60
N GLN A 32 -5.24 7.03 -6.16
CA GLN A 32 -4.98 5.60 -6.34
C GLN A 32 -4.89 4.86 -5.01
N VAL A 33 -4.15 5.40 -4.03
CA VAL A 33 -4.08 4.85 -2.66
C VAL A 33 -5.47 4.76 -2.05
N ALA A 34 -6.25 5.84 -2.11
CA ALA A 34 -7.59 5.89 -1.52
C ALA A 34 -8.54 4.87 -2.17
N ASN A 35 -8.54 4.77 -3.51
CA ASN A 35 -9.37 3.82 -4.23
C ASN A 35 -8.99 2.37 -3.92
N ARG A 36 -7.70 2.07 -3.87
CA ARG A 36 -7.20 0.73 -3.53
C ARG A 36 -7.54 0.35 -2.09
N ALA A 37 -7.31 1.24 -1.13
CA ALA A 37 -7.70 1.04 0.27
C ALA A 37 -9.22 0.84 0.44
N LYS A 38 -10.04 1.58 -0.33
CA LYS A 38 -11.50 1.43 -0.34
C LYS A 38 -11.90 0.04 -0.82
N ARG A 39 -11.37 -0.44 -1.95
CA ARG A 39 -11.69 -1.78 -2.49
C ARG A 39 -11.43 -2.87 -1.46
N ARG A 40 -10.26 -2.85 -0.80
CA ARG A 40 -9.91 -3.84 0.23
C ARG A 40 -10.89 -3.93 1.38
N LYS A 41 -11.42 -2.79 1.81
CA LYS A 41 -12.40 -2.74 2.90
C LYS A 41 -13.70 -3.49 2.55
N TYR A 42 -14.04 -3.63 1.27
CA TYR A 42 -15.32 -4.18 0.82
C TYR A 42 -15.21 -5.47 0.00
N GLU A 43 -14.08 -5.72 -0.66
CA GLU A 43 -13.85 -6.85 -1.58
C GLU A 43 -12.97 -7.95 -0.97
N ASP A 44 -12.08 -7.61 -0.02
CA ASP A 44 -11.13 -8.57 0.61
C ASP A 44 -11.60 -9.06 2.00
N ILE A 45 -12.91 -9.07 2.26
CA ILE A 45 -13.49 -9.38 3.59
C ILE A 45 -13.12 -10.78 4.08
N ASP A 46 -12.91 -11.73 3.16
CA ASP A 46 -12.59 -13.12 3.47
C ASP A 46 -11.08 -13.38 3.70
N ILE A 47 -10.22 -12.36 3.51
CA ILE A 47 -8.79 -12.47 3.79
C ILE A 47 -8.57 -12.20 5.28
N ILE A 48 -8.05 -13.20 6.01
CA ILE A 48 -7.64 -13.02 7.40
C ILE A 48 -6.39 -12.13 7.43
N ASP A 49 -6.62 -10.83 7.49
CA ASP A 49 -5.58 -9.83 7.68
C ASP A 49 -5.35 -9.54 9.15
N ASP A 50 -4.13 -9.11 9.49
CA ASP A 50 -3.89 -8.55 10.82
C ASP A 50 -4.83 -7.35 11.01
N PRO A 51 -5.81 -7.42 11.94
CA PRO A 51 -6.80 -6.36 12.13
C PRO A 51 -6.17 -5.04 12.59
N ARG A 52 -4.89 -5.05 12.99
CA ARG A 52 -4.12 -3.86 13.36
C ARG A 52 -3.66 -3.04 12.15
N ILE A 53 -3.69 -3.60 10.94
CA ILE A 53 -3.28 -2.90 9.71
C ILE A 53 -4.49 -2.28 9.03
N LYS A 54 -4.51 -0.94 8.97
CA LYS A 54 -5.56 -0.22 8.24
C LYS A 54 -5.43 -0.45 6.73
N PRO A 55 -6.53 -0.54 5.97
CA PRO A 55 -6.48 -0.73 4.51
C PRO A 55 -5.61 0.29 3.76
N VAL A 56 -5.56 1.54 4.25
CA VAL A 56 -4.72 2.60 3.68
C VAL A 56 -3.22 2.32 3.85
N ILE A 57 -2.82 1.76 4.99
CA ILE A 57 -1.42 1.40 5.26
C ILE A 57 -1.00 0.30 4.30
N ARG A 58 -1.82 -0.73 4.15
CA ARG A 58 -1.56 -1.82 3.21
C ARG A 58 -1.46 -1.32 1.76
N ALA A 59 -2.39 -0.47 1.34
CA ALA A 59 -2.36 0.12 -0.01
C ALA A 59 -1.05 0.87 -0.29
N ILE A 60 -0.54 1.64 0.68
CA ILE A 60 0.74 2.35 0.55
C ILE A 60 1.89 1.35 0.39
N LEU A 61 1.98 0.35 1.27
CA LEU A 61 3.08 -0.61 1.26
C LEU A 61 3.18 -1.39 -0.05
N GLU A 62 2.06 -1.93 -0.51
CA GLU A 62 2.04 -2.69 -1.76
C GLU A 62 2.31 -1.81 -2.97
N MET A 63 1.77 -0.59 -3.00
CA MET A 63 2.04 0.33 -4.12
C MET A 63 3.51 0.74 -4.17
N VAL A 64 4.20 0.83 -3.04
CA VAL A 64 5.65 1.03 -3.01
C VAL A 64 6.38 -0.23 -3.48
N ASP A 65 5.96 -1.42 -3.05
CA ASP A 65 6.56 -2.67 -3.51
C ASP A 65 6.39 -2.87 -5.02
N GLU A 66 5.23 -2.52 -5.59
CA GLU A 66 4.96 -2.50 -7.04
C GLU A 66 5.97 -1.62 -7.82
N ILE A 67 6.40 -0.49 -7.24
CA ILE A 67 7.34 0.45 -7.86
C ILE A 67 8.80 0.00 -7.67
N THR A 68 9.14 -0.55 -6.52
CA THR A 68 10.50 -0.93 -6.15
C THR A 68 10.90 -2.33 -6.63
N GLN A 69 9.92 -3.20 -6.89
CA GLN A 69 10.12 -4.55 -7.41
C GLN A 69 9.24 -4.81 -8.64
N PRO A 70 9.50 -4.10 -9.77
CA PRO A 70 8.70 -4.26 -10.99
C PRO A 70 8.83 -5.66 -11.66
N GLY A 71 9.65 -6.56 -11.12
CA GLY A 71 10.02 -7.85 -11.72
C GLY A 71 9.24 -9.09 -11.27
N ILE A 72 8.12 -8.97 -10.55
CA ILE A 72 7.29 -10.12 -10.11
C ILE A 72 6.01 -10.29 -10.98
N ILE A 73 5.87 -9.49 -12.04
CA ILE A 73 4.84 -9.70 -13.07
C ILE A 73 5.56 -10.21 -14.33
N GLY A 74 5.95 -11.47 -14.32
CA GLY A 74 6.62 -12.16 -15.42
C GLY A 74 6.44 -13.68 -15.29
N ASP A 75 5.66 -14.22 -16.23
CA ASP A 75 5.07 -15.57 -16.40
C ASP A 75 3.96 -16.04 -15.44
#